data_AF-A0A819PD95-F1
#
_entry.id   AF-A0A819PD95-F1
#
_cell.length_a   1.000
_cell.length_b   1.000
_cell.length_c   1.000
_cell.angle_alpha   90.00
_cell.angle_beta   90.00
_cell.angle_gamma   90.00
#
_symmetry.space_group_name_H-M   'P 1'
#
loop_
_entity.id
_entity.type
_entity.pdbx_description
1 polymer ?
#
loop_
_entity_poly.entity_id
_entity_poly.type
_entity_poly.pdbx_seq_one_letter_code
_entity_poly.pdbx_strand_id
1 'polypeptide(L)'
;MLLKESCCDISENILSDEPLSAEEKSFYQECKSYYNITGIPLVSASDEILSDNNTLTAASLKFGIDEDYRTFNVPEFLNKICNILNLNINDIRRTKVQNGSSILEILIDGEKVNIKLTLNKVYKSLTEKVKEELAKLKVFFMFMGDITSLIKKQQFRSEIKLHPQWNRIYDVGHIYWTGALQDGRDRGKFDYFCPIGWKRYAFDVNDNFDEKFKGWSIGYHGTKFAYGLSILLSGLAPAKCAALGKGIYASQSIIYTSHPRYAEVKQIESKDERNFFKNGKYVQFVLQCRILSKNITIVGHETLGIGGKIAIDKNLSNDVIEWVVNAQDKDLMDFSDPNATIVCTGLMIRVTDNHPGLLPESQWWYSGHICNNKACCCLGIDLSELMQQRNNGVKCNFIYE
;
A
#
# COMPACT_ATOMS: atom_id res chain seq x y z
N MET A 1 6.08 18.46 -56.02
CA MET A 1 6.04 17.38 -55.02
C MET A 1 7.21 17.63 -54.08
N LEU A 2 6.99 18.48 -53.07
CA LEU A 2 8.02 18.95 -52.15
C LEU A 2 8.13 17.97 -50.99
N LEU A 3 9.35 17.47 -50.77
CA LEU A 3 9.71 16.59 -49.66
C LEU A 3 9.52 17.34 -48.34
N LYS A 4 8.67 16.80 -47.46
CA LYS A 4 8.61 17.18 -46.04
C LYS A 4 9.88 16.65 -45.36
N GLU A 5 10.94 17.44 -45.37
CA GLU A 5 11.98 17.32 -44.35
C GLU A 5 11.49 18.08 -43.11
N SER A 6 10.92 17.33 -42.17
CA SER A 6 10.61 17.79 -40.82
C SER A 6 11.19 16.75 -39.86
N CYS A 7 12.50 16.56 -39.91
CA CYS A 7 13.20 16.06 -38.73
C CYS A 7 13.11 17.15 -37.68
N CYS A 8 12.55 16.81 -36.52
CA CYS A 8 12.55 17.68 -35.36
C CYS A 8 13.98 18.14 -35.08
N ASP A 9 14.27 19.41 -35.39
CA ASP A 9 15.33 20.14 -34.71
C ASP A 9 14.91 20.17 -33.23
N ILE A 10 15.35 19.15 -32.49
CA ILE A 10 15.25 19.10 -31.03
C ILE A 10 16.22 20.18 -30.57
N SER A 11 15.74 21.42 -30.54
CA SER A 11 16.54 22.52 -30.03
C SER A 11 17.02 22.14 -28.63
N GLU A 12 18.33 22.25 -28.41
CA GLU A 12 19.00 21.93 -27.14
C GLU A 12 18.47 22.80 -25.98
N ASN A 13 17.61 23.78 -26.27
CA ASN A 13 17.03 24.75 -25.33
C ASN A 13 15.80 24.28 -24.54
N ILE A 14 15.40 23.00 -24.60
CA ILE A 14 14.27 22.45 -23.79
C ILE A 14 14.80 21.75 -22.53
N LEU A 15 15.67 22.44 -21.80
CA LEU A 15 16.06 22.07 -20.44
C LEU A 15 15.49 23.17 -19.52
N SER A 16 14.50 22.79 -18.73
CA SER A 16 14.03 23.64 -17.65
C SER A 16 15.07 23.56 -16.53
N ASP A 17 15.83 24.62 -16.31
CA ASP A 17 16.74 24.74 -15.16
C ASP A 17 15.98 24.82 -13.81
N GLU A 18 14.67 24.56 -13.80
CA GLU A 18 13.88 24.58 -12.56
C GLU A 18 14.31 23.42 -11.66
N PRO A 19 14.86 23.73 -10.47
CA PRO A 19 15.18 22.70 -9.50
C PRO A 19 13.88 22.00 -9.07
N LEU A 20 14.01 20.71 -8.73
CA LEU A 20 12.95 19.99 -8.04
C LEU A 20 12.57 20.71 -6.75
N SER A 21 11.26 20.77 -6.48
CA SER A 21 10.74 21.19 -5.16
C SER A 21 11.29 20.28 -4.05
N ALA A 22 11.22 20.72 -2.79
CA ALA A 22 11.71 19.92 -1.67
C ALA A 22 10.90 18.62 -1.53
N GLU A 23 9.60 18.71 -1.77
CA GLU A 23 8.64 17.61 -1.75
C GLU A 23 8.94 16.60 -2.86
N GLU A 24 9.16 17.08 -4.09
CA GLU A 24 9.57 16.21 -5.20
C GLU A 24 10.92 15.53 -4.94
N LYS A 25 11.90 16.27 -4.38
CA LYS A 25 13.19 15.69 -4.00
C LYS A 25 13.01 14.55 -3.01
N SER A 26 12.26 14.77 -1.93
CA SER A 26 11.98 13.73 -0.94
C SER A 26 11.31 12.52 -1.58
N PHE A 27 10.27 12.76 -2.38
CA PHE A 27 9.54 11.71 -3.09
C PHE A 27 10.43 10.87 -4.01
N TYR A 28 11.27 11.51 -4.84
CA TYR A 28 12.15 10.77 -5.74
C TYR A 28 13.27 10.04 -5.00
N GLN A 29 13.74 10.54 -3.86
CA GLN A 29 14.67 9.80 -3.00
C GLN A 29 14.04 8.54 -2.41
N GLU A 30 12.76 8.60 -2.00
CA GLU A 30 12.03 7.41 -1.55
C GLU A 30 11.86 6.39 -2.68
N CYS A 31 11.50 6.86 -3.89
CA CYS A 31 11.40 5.98 -5.06
C CYS A 31 12.75 5.32 -5.40
N LYS A 32 13.85 6.08 -5.27
CA LYS A 32 15.20 5.58 -5.49
C LYS A 32 15.61 4.55 -4.42
N SER A 33 15.28 4.79 -3.15
CA SER A 33 15.48 3.81 -2.07
C SER A 33 14.72 2.52 -2.33
N TYR A 34 13.45 2.60 -2.75
CA TYR A 34 12.67 1.44 -3.16
C TYR A 34 13.35 0.66 -4.31
N TYR A 35 13.79 1.37 -5.34
CA TYR A 35 14.51 0.79 -6.47
C TYR A 35 15.81 0.08 -6.04
N ASN A 36 16.60 0.69 -5.15
CA ASN A 36 17.84 0.09 -4.64
C ASN A 36 17.60 -1.20 -3.85
N ILE A 37 16.47 -1.30 -3.13
CA ILE A 37 16.11 -2.48 -2.35
C ILE A 37 15.57 -3.60 -3.25
N THR A 38 14.74 -3.24 -4.22
CA THR A 38 13.96 -4.22 -5.00
C THR A 38 14.58 -4.56 -6.34
N GLY A 39 15.45 -3.70 -6.89
CA GLY A 39 15.95 -3.78 -8.26
C GLY A 39 14.90 -3.44 -9.32
N ILE A 40 13.73 -2.92 -8.95
CA ILE A 40 12.58 -2.70 -9.85
C ILE A 40 12.07 -1.26 -9.70
N PRO A 41 11.71 -0.54 -10.79
CA PRO A 41 11.15 0.80 -10.70
C PRO A 41 9.80 0.83 -9.98
N LEU A 42 9.55 1.92 -9.27
CA LEU A 42 8.19 2.25 -8.84
C LEU A 42 7.38 2.77 -10.03
N VAL A 43 6.35 2.03 -10.43
CA VAL A 43 5.43 2.41 -11.50
C VAL A 43 4.11 2.87 -10.90
N SER A 44 3.62 4.03 -11.32
CA SER A 44 2.34 4.59 -10.92
C SER A 44 1.54 5.11 -12.12
N ALA A 45 0.22 5.17 -11.98
CA ALA A 45 -0.67 5.77 -12.97
C ALA A 45 -1.70 6.68 -12.29
N SER A 46 -2.14 7.70 -13.01
CA SER A 46 -3.27 8.53 -12.63
C SER A 46 -4.58 7.75 -12.77
N ASP A 47 -5.59 8.09 -12.00
CA ASP A 47 -6.86 7.35 -11.97
C ASP A 47 -7.63 7.51 -13.29
N GLU A 48 -7.34 8.57 -14.04
CA GLU A 48 -7.79 8.84 -15.40
C GLU A 48 -7.33 7.77 -16.41
N ILE A 49 -6.22 7.08 -16.13
CA ILE A 49 -5.72 5.96 -16.94
C ILE A 49 -6.34 4.62 -16.49
N LEU A 50 -6.60 4.49 -15.20
CA LEU A 50 -7.11 3.25 -14.59
C LEU A 50 -8.62 3.09 -14.72
N SER A 51 -9.37 4.20 -14.77
CA SER A 51 -10.83 4.23 -14.86
C SER A 51 -11.30 4.60 -16.25
N ASP A 52 -12.17 3.79 -16.85
CA ASP A 52 -12.77 4.08 -18.16
C ASP A 52 -13.62 5.36 -18.16
N ASN A 53 -14.22 5.70 -17.01
CA ASN A 53 -15.17 6.81 -16.86
C ASN A 53 -14.51 8.18 -16.73
N ASN A 54 -13.22 8.25 -16.43
CA ASN A 54 -12.53 9.50 -16.17
C ASN A 54 -11.95 10.11 -17.46
N THR A 55 -12.05 11.42 -17.63
CA THR A 55 -11.52 12.10 -18.82
C THR A 55 -10.08 12.52 -18.58
N LEU A 56 -9.17 12.13 -19.46
CA LEU A 56 -7.77 12.54 -19.39
C LEU A 56 -7.61 13.95 -20.00
N THR A 57 -7.18 14.90 -19.18
CA THR A 57 -6.96 16.30 -19.59
C THR A 57 -5.67 16.47 -20.37
N ALA A 58 -4.59 15.86 -19.87
CA ALA A 58 -3.29 15.79 -20.52
C ALA A 58 -2.66 14.41 -20.29
N ALA A 59 -1.90 13.93 -21.27
CA ALA A 59 -1.25 12.64 -21.22
C ALA A 59 0.26 12.81 -21.16
N SER A 60 0.83 12.42 -20.03
CA SER A 60 2.26 12.48 -19.82
C SER A 60 2.82 11.16 -19.32
N LEU A 61 4.09 10.95 -19.63
CA LEU A 61 4.96 10.00 -18.98
C LEU A 61 6.03 10.78 -18.23
N LYS A 62 6.18 10.51 -16.93
CA LYS A 62 7.29 11.06 -16.13
C LYS A 62 8.19 9.93 -15.68
N PHE A 63 9.48 10.06 -15.94
CA PHE A 63 10.51 9.08 -15.59
C PHE A 63 11.47 9.69 -14.58
N GLY A 64 11.83 8.92 -13.56
CA GLY A 64 13.02 9.16 -12.75
C GLY A 64 14.11 8.16 -13.16
N ILE A 65 15.24 8.68 -13.63
CA ILE A 65 16.39 7.88 -14.07
C ILE A 65 17.59 8.13 -13.16
N ASP A 66 18.23 7.07 -12.69
CA ASP A 66 19.42 7.14 -11.84
C ASP A 66 20.70 7.38 -12.64
N GLU A 67 20.70 8.47 -13.42
CA GLU A 67 21.85 8.96 -14.17
C GLU A 67 21.96 10.48 -14.02
N ASP A 68 23.21 10.95 -14.02
CA ASP A 68 23.52 12.39 -14.01
C ASP A 68 23.01 13.02 -15.31
N TYR A 69 22.14 14.02 -15.17
CA TYR A 69 21.55 14.73 -16.30
C TYR A 69 22.57 15.34 -17.28
N ARG A 70 23.81 15.61 -16.84
CA ARG A 70 24.87 16.17 -17.69
C ARG A 70 25.46 15.16 -18.67
N THR A 71 25.41 13.88 -18.31
CA THR A 71 25.97 12.77 -19.11
C THR A 71 24.88 11.88 -19.68
N PHE A 72 23.62 12.10 -19.29
CA PHE A 72 22.48 11.33 -19.73
C PHE A 72 22.16 11.55 -21.21
N ASN A 73 22.28 10.47 -22.00
CA ASN A 73 21.95 10.49 -23.42
C ASN A 73 20.44 10.34 -23.64
N VAL A 74 19.72 11.47 -23.58
CA VAL A 74 18.26 11.52 -23.71
C VAL A 74 17.77 10.87 -25.02
N PRO A 75 18.33 11.15 -26.22
CA PRO A 75 17.89 10.49 -27.46
C PRO A 75 18.03 8.97 -27.43
N GLU A 76 19.13 8.44 -26.91
CA GLU A 76 19.33 6.99 -26.79
C GLU A 76 18.32 6.38 -25.81
N PHE A 77 18.11 7.01 -24.66
CA PHE A 77 17.10 6.59 -23.70
C PHE A 77 15.71 6.57 -24.32
N LEU A 78 15.32 7.63 -25.03
CA LEU A 78 14.01 7.74 -25.67
C LEU A 78 13.79 6.63 -26.71
N ASN A 79 14.80 6.31 -27.52
CA ASN A 79 14.71 5.18 -28.45
C ASN A 79 14.48 3.85 -27.72
N LYS A 80 15.24 3.59 -26.65
CA LYS A 80 15.09 2.36 -25.86
C LYS A 80 13.72 2.30 -25.16
N ILE A 81 13.27 3.39 -24.54
CA ILE A 81 11.98 3.42 -23.83
C ILE A 81 10.81 3.27 -24.79
N CYS A 82 10.87 3.90 -25.97
CA CYS A 82 9.84 3.74 -27.00
C CYS A 82 9.73 2.29 -27.46
N ASN A 83 10.87 1.62 -27.67
CA ASN A 83 10.89 0.21 -28.04
C ASN A 83 10.33 -0.69 -26.93
N ILE A 84 10.70 -0.45 -25.67
CA ILE A 84 10.21 -1.24 -24.52
C ILE A 84 8.70 -1.06 -24.33
N LEU A 85 8.20 0.18 -24.43
CA LEU A 85 6.80 0.51 -24.18
C LEU A 85 5.92 0.46 -25.45
N ASN A 86 6.49 0.09 -26.60
CA ASN A 86 5.84 0.09 -27.91
C ASN A 86 5.16 1.44 -28.23
N LEU A 87 5.90 2.54 -28.05
CA LEU A 87 5.49 3.90 -28.37
C LEU A 87 6.19 4.37 -29.65
N ASN A 88 5.51 5.24 -30.41
CA ASN A 88 6.12 5.90 -31.56
C ASN A 88 6.87 7.14 -31.07
N ILE A 89 8.16 7.23 -31.38
CA ILE A 89 9.02 8.35 -30.96
C ILE A 89 8.53 9.71 -31.51
N ASN A 90 7.84 9.71 -32.65
CA ASN A 90 7.30 10.93 -33.24
C ASN A 90 6.07 11.47 -32.49
N ASP A 91 5.44 10.65 -31.65
CA ASP A 91 4.30 11.06 -30.83
C ASP A 91 4.75 11.61 -29.46
N ILE A 92 6.06 11.75 -29.24
CA ILE A 92 6.64 12.11 -27.95
C ILE A 92 7.26 13.50 -28.03
N ARG A 93 6.80 14.39 -27.15
CA ARG A 93 7.42 15.70 -26.93
C ARG A 93 8.05 15.77 -25.55
N ARG A 94 9.33 16.13 -25.51
CA ARG A 94 10.02 16.44 -24.26
C ARG A 94 9.52 17.77 -23.72
N THR A 95 9.15 17.81 -22.44
CA THR A 95 8.76 19.07 -21.77
C THR A 95 9.74 19.49 -20.70
N LYS A 96 10.37 18.54 -20.00
CA LYS A 96 11.21 18.87 -18.84
C LYS A 96 12.34 17.84 -18.62
N VAL A 97 13.52 18.34 -18.25
CA VAL A 97 14.63 17.58 -17.66
C VAL A 97 15.18 18.39 -16.49
N GLN A 98 15.30 17.81 -15.31
CA GLN A 98 15.72 18.53 -14.08
C GLN A 98 17.05 18.00 -13.52
N ASN A 99 17.79 18.88 -12.83
CA ASN A 99 19.12 18.61 -12.27
C ASN A 99 19.08 17.62 -11.09
N GLY A 100 20.05 16.70 -11.05
CA GLY A 100 20.17 15.59 -10.10
C GLY A 100 20.10 14.25 -10.82
N SER A 101 19.31 13.31 -10.29
CA SER A 101 18.80 12.21 -11.09
C SER A 101 17.94 12.78 -12.23
N SER A 102 18.15 12.29 -13.46
CA SER A 102 17.45 12.78 -14.64
C SER A 102 15.94 12.54 -14.51
N ILE A 103 15.18 13.59 -14.21
CA ILE A 103 13.72 13.55 -14.21
C ILE A 103 13.23 13.99 -15.58
N LEU A 104 12.74 13.05 -16.38
CA LEU A 104 12.30 13.30 -17.75
C LEU A 104 10.77 13.31 -17.81
N GLU A 105 10.20 14.41 -18.30
CA GLU A 105 8.78 14.52 -18.58
C GLU A 105 8.54 14.53 -20.10
N ILE A 106 7.60 13.68 -20.51
CA ILE A 106 7.23 13.45 -21.90
C ILE A 106 5.72 13.66 -22.04
N LEU A 107 5.31 14.50 -22.98
CA LEU A 107 3.93 14.54 -23.45
C LEU A 107 3.76 13.59 -24.63
N ILE A 108 2.61 12.92 -24.67
CA ILE A 108 2.21 12.10 -25.81
C ILE A 108 1.22 12.92 -26.65
N ASP A 109 1.60 13.21 -27.88
CA ASP A 109 0.76 13.85 -28.88
C ASP A 109 -0.29 12.89 -29.42
N GLY A 110 -1.46 13.42 -29.78
CA GLY A 110 -2.54 12.66 -30.40
C GLY A 110 -3.92 13.12 -29.98
N GLU A 111 -4.94 12.48 -30.53
CA GLU A 111 -6.31 12.67 -30.06
C GLU A 111 -6.48 12.08 -28.66
N LYS A 112 -7.13 12.82 -27.74
CA LYS A 112 -7.25 12.44 -26.31
C LYS A 112 -7.71 10.99 -26.08
N VAL A 113 -8.70 10.53 -26.84
CA VAL A 113 -9.23 9.16 -26.74
C VAL A 113 -8.15 8.13 -27.10
N ASN A 114 -7.41 8.38 -28.17
CA ASN A 114 -6.32 7.50 -28.62
C ASN A 114 -5.18 7.49 -27.60
N ILE A 115 -4.85 8.63 -26.99
CA ILE A 115 -3.76 8.69 -26.02
C ILE A 115 -4.10 7.94 -24.73
N LYS A 116 -5.33 8.10 -24.20
CA LYS A 116 -5.77 7.33 -23.02
C LYS A 116 -5.68 5.82 -23.30
N LEU A 117 -6.13 5.38 -24.47
CA LEU A 117 -6.02 3.98 -24.89
C LEU A 117 -4.55 3.54 -25.00
N THR A 118 -3.67 4.38 -25.54
CA THR A 118 -2.23 4.10 -25.61
C THR A 118 -1.62 3.95 -24.22
N LEU A 119 -1.86 4.89 -23.30
CA LEU A 119 -1.34 4.80 -21.92
C LEU A 119 -1.92 3.62 -21.15
N ASN A 120 -3.20 3.28 -21.36
CA ASN A 120 -3.81 2.10 -20.75
C ASN A 120 -3.17 0.79 -21.29
N LYS A 121 -2.87 0.72 -22.60
CA LYS A 121 -2.12 -0.38 -23.20
C LYS A 121 -0.71 -0.50 -22.63
N VAL A 122 0.01 0.63 -22.52
CA VAL A 122 1.33 0.69 -21.88
C VAL A 122 1.23 0.14 -20.46
N TYR A 123 0.32 0.67 -19.64
CA TYR A 123 0.12 0.22 -18.26
C TYR A 123 -0.13 -1.30 -18.17
N LYS A 124 -1.02 -1.83 -19.01
CA LYS A 124 -1.33 -3.27 -19.08
C LYS A 124 -0.14 -4.13 -19.54
N SER A 125 0.79 -3.58 -20.31
CA SER A 125 2.01 -4.28 -20.75
C SER A 125 3.15 -4.29 -19.75
N LEU A 126 3.08 -3.52 -18.64
CA LEU A 126 4.12 -3.40 -17.61
C LEU A 126 4.21 -4.65 -16.70
N THR A 127 4.50 -5.80 -17.32
CA THR A 127 4.86 -7.05 -16.63
C THR A 127 6.17 -6.89 -15.85
N GLU A 128 6.47 -7.80 -14.92
CA GLU A 128 7.74 -7.78 -14.17
C GLU A 128 8.95 -7.80 -15.11
N LYS A 129 8.93 -8.61 -16.17
CA LYS A 129 9.97 -8.62 -17.20
C LYS A 129 10.18 -7.24 -17.84
N VAL A 130 9.09 -6.52 -18.13
CA VAL A 130 9.20 -5.16 -18.69
C VAL A 130 9.79 -4.21 -17.66
N LYS A 131 9.42 -4.32 -16.39
CA LYS A 131 10.02 -3.50 -15.32
C LYS A 131 11.50 -3.82 -15.09
N GLU A 132 11.92 -5.07 -15.28
CA GLU A 132 13.35 -5.45 -15.28
C GLU A 132 14.10 -4.80 -16.45
N GLU A 133 13.51 -4.75 -17.65
CA GLU A 133 14.10 -4.00 -18.76
C GLU A 133 14.18 -2.49 -18.47
N LEU A 134 13.16 -1.91 -17.81
CA LEU A 134 13.21 -0.52 -17.34
C LEU A 134 14.34 -0.31 -16.30
N ALA A 135 14.53 -1.25 -15.39
CA ALA A 135 15.61 -1.21 -14.41
C ALA A 135 17.00 -1.26 -15.06
N LYS A 136 17.18 -1.99 -16.18
CA LYS A 136 18.44 -1.97 -16.96
C LYS A 136 18.73 -0.59 -17.55
N LEU A 137 17.71 0.23 -17.78
CA LEU A 137 17.84 1.64 -18.15
C LEU A 137 17.97 2.56 -16.93
N LYS A 138 18.18 2.02 -15.74
CA LYS A 138 18.27 2.72 -14.45
C LYS A 138 17.04 3.57 -14.14
N VAL A 139 15.88 3.23 -14.69
CA VAL A 139 14.62 3.85 -14.32
C VAL A 139 14.29 3.39 -12.90
N PHE A 140 14.18 4.33 -11.97
CA PHE A 140 13.72 4.06 -10.59
C PHE A 140 12.25 4.47 -10.38
N PHE A 141 11.70 5.31 -11.25
CA PHE A 141 10.33 5.79 -11.18
C PHE A 141 9.71 5.98 -12.56
N MET A 142 8.44 5.61 -12.71
CA MET A 142 7.62 5.92 -13.88
C MET A 142 6.21 6.30 -13.46
N PHE A 143 5.68 7.39 -14.01
CA PHE A 143 4.29 7.80 -13.86
C PHE A 143 3.61 7.95 -15.22
N MET A 144 2.34 7.54 -15.32
CA MET A 144 1.48 7.67 -16.50
C MET A 144 0.22 8.47 -16.15
N GLY A 145 -0.01 9.62 -16.78
CA GLY A 145 -1.22 10.40 -16.54
C GLY A 145 -1.08 11.90 -16.70
N ASP A 146 -1.95 12.66 -16.06
CA ASP A 146 -1.80 14.11 -15.94
C ASP A 146 -0.79 14.44 -14.82
N ILE A 147 0.21 15.29 -15.10
CA ILE A 147 1.21 15.70 -14.11
C ILE A 147 0.59 16.40 -12.91
N THR A 148 -0.51 17.12 -13.09
CA THR A 148 -1.23 17.72 -11.95
C THR A 148 -1.76 16.65 -11.00
N SER A 149 -2.17 15.48 -11.52
CA SER A 149 -2.57 14.33 -10.70
C SER A 149 -1.38 13.70 -9.99
N LEU A 150 -0.19 13.67 -10.60
CA LEU A 150 1.04 13.27 -9.89
C LEU A 150 1.39 14.24 -8.76
N ILE A 151 1.36 15.55 -9.02
CA ILE A 151 1.64 16.58 -8.02
C ILE A 151 0.66 16.46 -6.86
N LYS A 152 -0.64 16.29 -7.14
CA LYS A 152 -1.65 16.02 -6.11
C LYS A 152 -1.37 14.74 -5.33
N LYS A 153 -0.94 13.65 -6.00
CA LYS A 153 -0.55 12.40 -5.32
C LYS A 153 0.72 12.58 -4.49
N GLN A 154 1.70 13.36 -4.95
CA GLN A 154 2.93 13.68 -4.21
C GLN A 154 2.63 14.58 -3.00
N GLN A 155 1.76 15.57 -3.18
CA GLN A 155 1.19 16.37 -2.10
C GLN A 155 0.48 15.44 -1.13
N PHE A 156 -0.52 14.66 -1.56
CA PHE A 156 -1.20 13.67 -0.72
C PHE A 156 -0.25 12.69 -0.01
N ARG A 157 0.87 12.32 -0.63
CA ARG A 157 1.93 11.49 -0.03
C ARG A 157 2.70 12.20 1.06
N SER A 158 3.20 13.40 0.74
CA SER A 158 3.77 14.31 1.74
C SER A 158 2.74 14.66 2.83
N GLU A 159 1.47 14.52 2.48
CA GLU A 159 0.31 14.72 3.31
C GLU A 159 -0.36 13.41 3.78
N ILE A 160 0.32 12.24 3.80
CA ILE A 160 -0.04 11.18 4.76
C ILE A 160 0.34 11.77 6.12
N LYS A 161 -0.47 12.75 6.52
CA LYS A 161 -0.39 13.52 7.73
C LYS A 161 -0.81 12.52 8.75
N LEU A 162 0.17 12.01 9.47
CA LEU A 162 -0.15 11.45 10.76
C LEU A 162 -0.90 12.53 11.53
N HIS A 163 -1.92 12.13 12.27
CA HIS A 163 -2.66 13.02 13.14
C HIS A 163 -2.26 12.69 14.58
N PRO A 164 -1.09 13.16 15.07
CA PRO A 164 -0.43 12.52 16.21
C PRO A 164 -1.23 12.66 17.50
N GLN A 165 -2.06 13.70 17.61
CA GLN A 165 -2.99 13.89 18.72
C GLN A 165 -4.03 12.76 18.89
N TRP A 166 -4.18 11.89 17.88
CA TRP A 166 -5.04 10.70 17.90
C TRP A 166 -4.25 9.39 17.88
N ASN A 167 -2.92 9.43 17.98
CA ASN A 167 -2.10 8.23 18.17
C ASN A 167 -2.35 7.68 19.56
N ARG A 168 -2.66 6.38 19.64
CA ARG A 168 -3.03 5.69 20.88
C ARG A 168 -2.15 4.46 21.05
N ILE A 169 -1.73 4.19 22.29
CA ILE A 169 -1.22 2.89 22.69
C ILE A 169 -2.37 2.18 23.41
N TYR A 170 -2.68 0.97 22.97
CA TYR A 170 -3.74 0.16 23.55
C TYR A 170 -3.12 -0.95 24.40
N ASP A 171 -3.07 -0.74 25.71
CA ASP A 171 -2.65 -1.75 26.68
C ASP A 171 -3.03 -1.35 28.11
N VAL A 172 -2.92 -2.31 29.04
CA VAL A 172 -3.00 -2.06 30.49
C VAL A 172 -1.90 -1.09 30.90
N GLY A 173 -2.30 0.08 31.44
CA GLY A 173 -1.39 1.19 31.75
C GLY A 173 -1.40 2.32 30.71
N HIS A 174 -2.05 2.10 29.57
CA HIS A 174 -2.33 3.11 28.54
C HIS A 174 -3.85 3.22 28.32
N ILE A 175 -4.30 3.30 27.06
CA ILE A 175 -5.73 3.27 26.75
C ILE A 175 -6.19 1.82 26.75
N TYR A 176 -7.19 1.54 27.58
CA TYR A 176 -7.68 0.19 27.77
C TYR A 176 -9.16 0.21 28.16
N TRP A 177 -9.91 -0.76 27.66
CA TRP A 177 -11.27 -1.07 28.11
C TRP A 177 -11.57 -2.56 27.94
N THR A 178 -12.61 -3.02 28.61
CA THR A 178 -13.10 -4.41 28.50
C THR A 178 -14.46 -4.42 27.81
N GLY A 179 -14.72 -5.46 27.03
CA GLY A 179 -15.93 -5.56 26.21
C GLY A 179 -16.00 -4.50 25.10
N ALA A 180 -17.21 -4.27 24.59
CA ALA A 180 -17.46 -3.27 23.56
C ALA A 180 -17.29 -1.85 24.13
N LEU A 181 -16.63 -0.96 23.39
CA LEU A 181 -16.46 0.44 23.78
C LEU A 181 -17.81 1.17 23.82
N GLN A 182 -18.09 1.87 24.92
CA GLN A 182 -19.31 2.65 25.11
C GLN A 182 -18.96 4.11 25.43
N ASP A 183 -18.25 4.79 24.51
CA ASP A 183 -17.80 6.19 24.66
C ASP A 183 -18.80 7.23 24.14
N GLY A 184 -20.00 6.78 23.75
CA GLY A 184 -21.05 7.62 23.15
C GLY A 184 -20.76 8.06 21.71
N ARG A 185 -19.63 7.66 21.12
CA ARG A 185 -19.31 7.97 19.72
C ARG A 185 -19.84 6.92 18.77
N ASP A 186 -20.17 7.34 17.56
CA ASP A 186 -20.63 6.43 16.52
C ASP A 186 -19.45 5.63 15.92
N ARG A 187 -19.46 4.33 16.18
CA ARG A 187 -18.49 3.36 15.67
C ARG A 187 -19.09 2.41 14.64
N GLY A 188 -20.26 2.75 14.09
CA GLY A 188 -20.99 1.95 13.12
C GLY A 188 -21.85 0.85 13.76
N LYS A 189 -22.14 -0.18 12.96
CA LYS A 189 -23.07 -1.25 13.31
C LYS A 189 -22.45 -2.29 14.26
N PHE A 190 -21.15 -2.48 14.19
CA PHE A 190 -20.45 -3.53 14.93
C PHE A 190 -19.69 -2.96 16.13
N ASP A 191 -19.61 -3.75 17.21
CA ASP A 191 -18.91 -3.38 18.43
C ASP A 191 -17.43 -3.04 18.18
N TYR A 192 -16.85 -2.20 19.02
CA TYR A 192 -15.43 -1.88 18.96
C TYR A 192 -14.71 -2.36 20.22
N PHE A 193 -13.91 -3.42 20.08
CA PHE A 193 -13.12 -3.99 21.16
C PHE A 193 -11.73 -3.36 21.22
N CYS A 194 -11.15 -3.31 22.43
CA CYS A 194 -9.82 -2.74 22.62
C CYS A 194 -8.77 -3.58 21.88
N PRO A 195 -7.99 -3.00 20.94
CA PRO A 195 -6.93 -3.71 20.23
C PRO A 195 -5.66 -3.78 21.10
N ILE A 196 -5.75 -4.50 22.23
CA ILE A 196 -4.68 -4.66 23.23
C ILE A 196 -3.40 -5.16 22.55
N GLY A 197 -2.26 -4.57 22.88
CA GLY A 197 -0.97 -4.92 22.28
C GLY A 197 -0.56 -4.07 21.07
N TRP A 198 -1.40 -3.11 20.65
CA TRP A 198 -1.19 -2.33 19.44
C TRP A 198 -1.02 -0.84 19.71
N LYS A 199 -0.17 -0.19 18.91
CA LYS A 199 -0.06 1.27 18.80
C LYS A 199 -0.70 1.72 17.49
N ARG A 200 -1.66 2.64 17.58
CA ARG A 200 -2.27 3.27 16.42
C ARG A 200 -1.52 4.54 16.04
N TYR A 201 -1.17 4.63 14.78
CA TYR A 201 -0.76 5.84 14.09
C TYR A 201 -1.95 6.32 13.25
N ALA A 202 -2.60 7.39 13.71
CA ALA A 202 -3.79 7.93 13.08
C ALA A 202 -3.43 8.66 11.79
N PHE A 203 -4.28 8.55 10.77
CA PHE A 203 -4.17 9.36 9.56
C PHE A 203 -5.16 10.52 9.61
N ASP A 204 -4.72 11.67 9.11
CA ASP A 204 -5.55 12.84 8.90
C ASP A 204 -6.31 12.69 7.57
N VAL A 205 -7.48 12.06 7.65
CA VAL A 205 -8.28 11.70 6.46
C VAL A 205 -9.43 12.67 6.19
N ASN A 206 -9.79 13.51 7.18
CA ASN A 206 -10.88 14.50 7.07
C ASN A 206 -10.96 15.41 8.32
N ASP A 207 -11.16 16.71 8.11
CA ASP A 207 -11.36 17.70 9.19
C ASP A 207 -12.64 17.45 10.01
N ASN A 208 -13.70 16.94 9.39
CA ASN A 208 -14.99 16.62 10.01
C ASN A 208 -15.17 15.10 10.19
N PHE A 209 -14.14 14.43 10.69
CA PHE A 209 -14.05 12.97 10.79
C PHE A 209 -15.32 12.30 11.35
N ASP A 210 -15.82 12.77 12.49
CA ASP A 210 -16.97 12.15 13.18
C ASP A 210 -18.28 12.29 12.37
N GLU A 211 -18.45 13.39 11.63
CA GLU A 211 -19.61 13.58 10.76
C GLU A 211 -19.52 12.71 9.49
N LYS A 212 -18.36 12.72 8.81
CA LYS A 212 -18.13 11.94 7.59
C LYS A 212 -18.30 10.44 7.82
N PHE A 213 -17.77 9.93 8.93
CA PHE A 213 -17.74 8.50 9.23
C PHE A 213 -18.85 8.06 10.20
N LYS A 214 -19.89 8.88 10.39
CA LYS A 214 -21.08 8.50 11.16
C LYS A 214 -21.74 7.25 10.55
N GLY A 215 -21.96 6.22 11.36
CA GLY A 215 -22.49 4.92 10.94
C GLY A 215 -21.47 3.98 10.27
N TRP A 216 -20.20 4.39 10.13
CA TRP A 216 -19.15 3.55 9.55
C TRP A 216 -18.48 2.69 10.61
N SER A 217 -18.47 1.38 10.35
CA SER A 217 -17.87 0.38 11.23
C SER A 217 -16.35 0.46 11.22
N ILE A 218 -15.71 0.12 12.35
CA ILE A 218 -14.25 -0.05 12.40
C ILE A 218 -13.92 -1.49 12.02
N GLY A 219 -12.99 -1.66 11.09
CA GLY A 219 -12.44 -2.96 10.71
C GLY A 219 -10.93 -2.91 10.50
N TYR A 220 -10.35 -4.09 10.36
CA TYR A 220 -8.92 -4.31 10.24
C TYR A 220 -8.60 -5.08 8.96
N HIS A 221 -7.53 -4.70 8.27
CA HIS A 221 -7.03 -5.37 7.07
C HIS A 221 -5.54 -5.70 7.23
N GLY A 222 -5.22 -6.99 7.26
CA GLY A 222 -3.85 -7.47 7.34
C GLY A 222 -3.22 -7.45 5.96
N THR A 223 -1.93 -7.08 5.88
CA THR A 223 -1.18 -7.15 4.63
C THR A 223 0.28 -7.50 4.87
N LYS A 224 1.02 -7.74 3.79
CA LYS A 224 2.49 -7.89 3.80
C LYS A 224 3.16 -6.52 3.80
N PHE A 225 4.36 -6.42 4.36
CA PHE A 225 5.15 -5.19 4.39
C PHE A 225 5.40 -4.62 3.00
N ALA A 226 5.70 -5.49 2.03
CA ALA A 226 5.94 -5.09 0.64
C ALA A 226 4.72 -4.40 -0.03
N TYR A 227 3.51 -4.59 0.50
CA TYR A 227 2.28 -3.97 -0.04
C TYR A 227 1.73 -2.84 0.84
N GLY A 228 2.25 -2.65 2.05
CA GLY A 228 1.73 -1.64 2.97
C GLY A 228 1.72 -0.25 2.35
N LEU A 229 2.87 0.16 1.79
CA LEU A 229 2.99 1.46 1.14
C LEU A 229 2.09 1.55 -0.09
N SER A 230 2.07 0.56 -0.99
CA SER A 230 1.22 0.64 -2.19
C SER A 230 -0.27 0.77 -1.85
N ILE A 231 -0.74 0.08 -0.80
CA ILE A 231 -2.12 0.17 -0.31
C ILE A 231 -2.41 1.54 0.29
N LEU A 232 -1.52 2.09 1.11
CA LEU A 232 -1.71 3.43 1.69
C LEU A 232 -1.85 4.51 0.62
N LEU A 233 -1.23 4.30 -0.54
CA LEU A 233 -1.14 5.27 -1.63
C LEU A 233 -2.20 5.11 -2.71
N SER A 234 -2.65 3.88 -2.92
CA SER A 234 -3.49 3.52 -4.07
C SER A 234 -4.83 2.94 -3.63
N GLY A 235 -5.00 2.63 -2.33
CA GLY A 235 -6.17 1.98 -1.80
C GLY A 235 -6.10 0.44 -1.86
N LEU A 236 -7.25 -0.21 -1.73
CA LEU A 236 -7.36 -1.67 -1.59
C LEU A 236 -7.91 -2.31 -2.85
N ALA A 237 -7.20 -3.32 -3.37
CA ALA A 237 -7.72 -4.15 -4.45
C ALA A 237 -8.57 -5.31 -3.89
N PRO A 238 -9.63 -5.75 -4.58
CA PRO A 238 -10.36 -6.98 -4.22
C PRO A 238 -9.44 -8.20 -4.20
N ALA A 239 -9.73 -9.16 -3.32
CA ALA A 239 -8.96 -10.39 -3.25
C ALA A 239 -9.10 -11.20 -4.55
N LYS A 240 -7.96 -11.66 -5.09
CA LYS A 240 -7.93 -12.56 -6.25
C LYS A 240 -8.44 -13.97 -5.92
N CYS A 241 -8.14 -14.44 -4.71
CA CYS A 241 -8.62 -15.71 -4.17
C CYS A 241 -9.62 -15.39 -3.06
N ALA A 242 -10.87 -15.78 -3.25
CA ALA A 242 -11.98 -15.38 -2.41
C ALA A 242 -12.67 -16.60 -1.78
N ALA A 243 -12.39 -16.87 -0.51
CA ALA A 243 -13.01 -18.00 0.21
C ALA A 243 -14.51 -17.78 0.47
N LEU A 244 -14.88 -16.53 0.75
CA LEU A 244 -16.25 -16.11 1.05
C LEU A 244 -16.94 -15.33 -0.07
N GLY A 245 -16.23 -14.92 -1.12
CA GLY A 245 -16.79 -14.15 -2.24
C GLY A 245 -15.91 -12.97 -2.67
N LYS A 246 -16.13 -12.45 -3.89
CA LYS A 246 -15.31 -11.36 -4.44
C LYS A 246 -15.51 -10.08 -3.62
N GLY A 247 -14.41 -9.48 -3.15
CA GLY A 247 -14.45 -8.21 -2.44
C GLY A 247 -13.16 -7.93 -1.69
N ILE A 248 -13.19 -6.89 -0.85
CA ILE A 248 -12.10 -6.55 0.07
C ILE A 248 -12.37 -7.23 1.40
N TYR A 249 -11.40 -7.99 1.86
CA TYR A 249 -11.50 -8.73 3.11
C TYR A 249 -11.07 -7.85 4.28
N ALA A 250 -11.87 -7.82 5.33
CA ALA A 250 -11.53 -7.15 6.58
C ALA A 250 -12.04 -7.98 7.76
N SER A 251 -11.74 -7.57 8.99
CA SER A 251 -12.26 -8.21 10.19
C SER A 251 -12.48 -7.20 11.30
N GLN A 252 -13.46 -7.44 12.16
CA GLN A 252 -13.60 -6.71 13.41
C GLN A 252 -12.50 -7.08 14.42
N SER A 253 -11.90 -8.28 14.28
CA SER A 253 -10.87 -8.78 15.16
C SER A 253 -9.48 -8.46 14.63
N ILE A 254 -8.77 -7.58 15.32
CA ILE A 254 -7.35 -7.38 15.06
C ILE A 254 -6.54 -8.63 15.41
N ILE A 255 -7.00 -9.45 16.37
CA ILE A 255 -6.33 -10.71 16.76
C ILE A 255 -6.34 -11.69 15.58
N TYR A 256 -7.51 -11.89 14.96
CA TYR A 256 -7.63 -12.71 13.74
C TYR A 256 -6.77 -12.15 12.60
N THR A 257 -6.87 -10.84 12.37
CA THR A 257 -6.14 -10.14 11.30
C THR A 257 -4.63 -10.20 11.50
N SER A 258 -4.16 -10.33 12.73
CA SER A 258 -2.74 -10.40 13.07
C SER A 258 -2.07 -11.73 12.74
N HIS A 259 -2.85 -12.74 12.34
CA HIS A 259 -2.32 -14.02 11.92
C HIS A 259 -1.35 -13.84 10.74
N PRO A 260 -0.20 -14.54 10.70
CA PRO A 260 0.83 -14.34 9.66
C PRO A 260 0.37 -14.51 8.21
N ARG A 261 -0.74 -15.24 8.00
CA ARG A 261 -1.40 -15.35 6.68
C ARG A 261 -1.87 -14.01 6.14
N TYR A 262 -2.34 -13.14 7.02
CA TYR A 262 -2.91 -11.85 6.66
C TYR A 262 -1.91 -10.72 6.95
N ALA A 263 -1.33 -10.69 8.15
CA ALA A 263 -0.36 -9.67 8.56
C ALA A 263 1.04 -10.27 8.73
N GLU A 264 1.95 -9.96 7.83
CA GLU A 264 3.32 -10.46 7.86
C GLU A 264 4.01 -10.11 9.18
N VAL A 265 4.76 -11.08 9.74
CA VAL A 265 5.67 -10.87 10.87
C VAL A 265 7.05 -10.59 10.29
N LYS A 266 7.59 -9.40 10.55
CA LYS A 266 8.94 -9.04 10.12
C LYS A 266 9.87 -9.01 11.32
N GLN A 267 10.99 -9.73 11.22
CA GLN A 267 12.07 -9.58 12.18
C GLN A 267 12.78 -8.24 11.94
N ILE A 268 13.10 -7.59 13.03
CA ILE A 268 13.84 -6.33 13.11
C ILE A 268 15.35 -6.74 12.99
N GLU A 269 15.97 -6.47 11.83
CA GLU A 269 17.42 -6.53 11.56
C GLU A 269 18.32 -5.47 12.28
N SER A 270 19.19 -5.95 13.18
CA SER A 270 20.02 -5.15 14.12
C SER A 270 20.82 -3.91 13.63
N LYS A 271 21.01 -3.72 12.31
CA LYS A 271 21.91 -2.68 11.77
C LYS A 271 21.23 -1.32 11.55
N ASP A 272 19.93 -1.28 11.25
CA ASP A 272 19.21 -0.04 10.90
C ASP A 272 18.28 0.48 12.03
N GLU A 273 18.08 -0.30 13.09
CA GLU A 273 16.80 -0.31 13.80
C GLU A 273 16.79 0.10 15.28
N ARG A 274 17.94 0.42 15.88
CA ARG A 274 17.93 1.10 17.20
C ARG A 274 17.31 2.50 17.14
N ASN A 275 17.06 3.02 15.94
CA ASN A 275 16.53 4.37 15.75
C ASN A 275 14.99 4.43 15.83
N PHE A 276 14.27 3.35 15.51
CA PHE A 276 12.80 3.38 15.38
C PHE A 276 12.03 2.53 16.39
N PHE A 277 12.58 1.39 16.81
CA PHE A 277 11.94 0.47 17.76
C PHE A 277 12.99 -0.08 18.75
N LYS A 278 13.46 0.74 19.70
CA LYS A 278 14.43 0.26 20.70
C LYS A 278 13.83 -0.91 21.47
N ASN A 279 14.64 -1.96 21.61
CA ASN A 279 14.30 -3.23 22.25
C ASN A 279 13.25 -4.09 21.52
N GLY A 280 12.69 -3.62 20.40
CA GLY A 280 11.87 -4.45 19.51
C GLY A 280 12.73 -5.46 18.75
N LYS A 281 12.22 -6.68 18.59
CA LYS A 281 12.81 -7.72 17.71
C LYS A 281 11.91 -8.13 16.56
N TYR A 282 10.60 -7.93 16.70
CA TYR A 282 9.63 -8.24 15.66
C TYR A 282 8.62 -7.12 15.56
N VAL A 283 8.15 -6.87 14.33
CA VAL A 283 7.10 -5.91 14.03
C VAL A 283 6.03 -6.55 13.14
N GLN A 284 4.79 -6.19 13.41
CA GLN A 284 3.64 -6.43 12.54
C GLN A 284 2.88 -5.12 12.37
N PHE A 285 2.22 -4.97 11.22
CA PHE A 285 1.21 -3.94 11.08
C PHE A 285 -0.06 -4.45 10.42
N VAL A 286 -1.14 -3.72 10.69
CA VAL A 286 -2.47 -3.94 10.18
C VAL A 286 -3.08 -2.57 9.87
N LEU A 287 -3.85 -2.46 8.80
CA LEU A 287 -4.57 -1.24 8.48
C LEU A 287 -5.85 -1.17 9.31
N GLN A 288 -6.11 -0.04 9.97
CA GLN A 288 -7.41 0.24 10.57
C GLN A 288 -8.26 1.04 9.58
N CYS A 289 -9.41 0.49 9.22
CA CYS A 289 -10.32 1.06 8.24
C CYS A 289 -11.63 1.51 8.88
N ARG A 290 -12.20 2.59 8.35
CA ARG A 290 -13.64 2.88 8.45
C ARG A 290 -14.33 2.24 7.25
N ILE A 291 -15.39 1.50 7.49
CA ILE A 291 -16.12 0.74 6.48
C ILE A 291 -17.60 1.11 6.55
N LEU A 292 -18.16 1.52 5.42
CA LEU A 292 -19.58 1.87 5.32
C LEU A 292 -20.41 0.60 5.55
N SER A 293 -21.16 0.55 6.65
CA SER A 293 -21.73 -0.71 7.16
C SER A 293 -22.66 -1.42 6.17
N LYS A 294 -23.38 -0.68 5.31
CA LYS A 294 -24.23 -1.25 4.25
C LYS A 294 -23.45 -1.92 3.10
N ASN A 295 -22.15 -1.68 3.01
CA ASN A 295 -21.27 -2.26 1.99
C ASN A 295 -20.52 -3.51 2.49
N ILE A 296 -20.69 -3.88 3.77
CA ILE A 296 -20.27 -5.19 4.28
C ILE A 296 -21.32 -6.20 3.82
N THR A 297 -21.04 -6.87 2.70
CA THR A 297 -21.97 -7.81 2.05
C THR A 297 -21.99 -9.18 2.69
N ILE A 298 -20.90 -9.57 3.35
CA ILE A 298 -20.77 -10.85 4.02
C ILE A 298 -20.14 -10.61 5.38
N VAL A 299 -20.75 -11.20 6.40
CA VAL A 299 -20.18 -11.41 7.72
C VAL A 299 -20.15 -12.93 7.90
N GLY A 300 -18.96 -13.50 7.86
CA GLY A 300 -18.77 -14.93 7.73
C GLY A 300 -17.73 -15.49 8.68
N HIS A 301 -17.56 -16.81 8.56
CA HIS A 301 -16.67 -17.58 9.40
C HIS A 301 -15.20 -17.36 9.05
N GLU A 302 -14.32 -17.67 9.99
CA GLU A 302 -12.88 -17.69 9.80
C GLU A 302 -12.46 -18.64 8.67
N THR A 303 -11.40 -18.29 7.95
CA THR A 303 -10.94 -19.03 6.76
C THR A 303 -9.63 -19.81 7.00
N LEU A 304 -9.23 -19.97 8.26
CA LEU A 304 -8.06 -20.74 8.70
C LEU A 304 -8.44 -22.15 9.17
N GLY A 305 -9.72 -22.53 9.15
CA GLY A 305 -10.18 -23.88 9.45
C GLY A 305 -10.07 -24.27 10.93
N ILE A 306 -10.02 -23.29 11.83
CA ILE A 306 -10.18 -23.47 13.27
C ILE A 306 -11.56 -24.06 13.60
N GLY A 307 -12.60 -23.62 12.89
CA GLY A 307 -14.00 -23.94 13.19
C GLY A 307 -14.37 -23.54 14.62
N GLY A 308 -15.20 -24.34 15.30
CA GLY A 308 -15.57 -24.10 16.71
C GLY A 308 -14.60 -24.66 17.75
N LYS A 309 -13.40 -25.14 17.35
CA LYS A 309 -12.48 -25.86 18.27
C LYS A 309 -11.85 -24.95 19.31
N ILE A 310 -11.46 -23.74 18.89
CA ILE A 310 -10.77 -22.75 19.72
C ILE A 310 -11.31 -21.38 19.34
N ALA A 311 -11.67 -20.56 20.34
CA ALA A 311 -12.04 -19.17 20.09
C ALA A 311 -10.79 -18.39 19.62
N ILE A 312 -10.87 -17.75 18.45
CA ILE A 312 -9.80 -16.91 17.91
C ILE A 312 -9.72 -15.59 18.68
N ASP A 313 -10.88 -14.97 18.91
CA ASP A 313 -11.03 -13.74 19.66
C ASP A 313 -12.10 -13.98 20.73
N LYS A 314 -11.78 -13.70 21.99
CA LYS A 314 -12.72 -13.93 23.10
C LYS A 314 -14.01 -13.12 23.01
N ASN A 315 -14.02 -12.05 22.21
CA ASN A 315 -15.17 -11.16 22.07
C ASN A 315 -16.03 -11.47 20.84
N LEU A 316 -15.59 -12.35 19.94
CA LEU A 316 -16.23 -12.59 18.65
C LEU A 316 -16.34 -14.08 18.36
N SER A 317 -17.50 -14.51 17.87
CA SER A 317 -17.65 -15.87 17.36
C SER A 317 -16.82 -16.04 16.08
N ASN A 318 -16.18 -17.20 15.95
CA ASN A 318 -15.45 -17.57 14.74
C ASN A 318 -16.35 -17.57 13.49
N ASP A 319 -17.68 -17.67 13.64
CA ASP A 319 -18.65 -17.69 12.53
C ASP A 319 -18.96 -16.32 11.93
N VAL A 320 -18.52 -15.23 12.57
CA VAL A 320 -18.85 -13.84 12.18
C VAL A 320 -17.62 -12.93 12.18
N ILE A 321 -16.42 -13.49 12.17
CA ILE A 321 -15.18 -12.76 12.36
C ILE A 321 -14.64 -12.12 11.06
N GLU A 322 -15.00 -12.65 9.89
CA GLU A 322 -14.48 -12.20 8.60
C GLU A 322 -15.54 -11.42 7.82
N TRP A 323 -15.16 -10.28 7.25
CA TRP A 323 -16.02 -9.39 6.49
C TRP A 323 -15.59 -9.34 5.03
N VAL A 324 -16.56 -9.39 4.11
CA VAL A 324 -16.33 -9.06 2.69
C VAL A 324 -17.03 -7.75 2.38
N VAL A 325 -16.23 -6.74 2.03
CA VAL A 325 -16.69 -5.42 1.62
C VAL A 325 -16.83 -5.38 0.09
N ASN A 326 -17.99 -4.96 -0.39
CA ASN A 326 -18.26 -4.82 -1.81
C ASN A 326 -17.41 -3.69 -2.42
N ALA A 327 -16.59 -4.05 -3.40
CA ALA A 327 -15.74 -3.14 -4.16
C ALA A 327 -16.47 -2.39 -5.30
N GLN A 328 -17.78 -2.56 -5.43
CA GLN A 328 -18.63 -1.89 -6.43
C GLN A 328 -18.11 -2.07 -7.86
N ASP A 329 -17.71 -3.29 -8.20
CA ASP A 329 -17.10 -3.65 -9.48
C ASP A 329 -15.81 -2.91 -9.84
N LYS A 330 -15.19 -2.20 -8.88
CA LYS A 330 -13.87 -1.57 -9.04
C LYS A 330 -12.76 -2.59 -8.81
N ASP A 331 -11.71 -2.51 -9.64
CA ASP A 331 -10.47 -3.27 -9.46
C ASP A 331 -9.59 -2.73 -8.33
N LEU A 332 -9.85 -1.49 -7.91
CA LEU A 332 -9.14 -0.79 -6.85
C LEU A 332 -10.08 0.18 -6.14
N MET A 333 -10.14 0.10 -4.82
CA MET A 333 -10.87 1.03 -3.96
C MET A 333 -9.91 2.09 -3.43
N ASP A 334 -9.80 3.19 -4.14
CA ASP A 334 -9.02 4.36 -3.73
C ASP A 334 -9.61 4.97 -2.46
N PHE A 335 -8.76 5.20 -1.45
CA PHE A 335 -9.15 5.84 -0.19
C PHE A 335 -9.47 7.34 -0.36
N SER A 336 -9.03 7.95 -1.44
CA SER A 336 -9.31 9.35 -1.78
C SER A 336 -10.63 9.54 -2.52
N ASP A 337 -11.26 8.46 -3.00
CA ASP A 337 -12.55 8.54 -3.68
C ASP A 337 -13.63 9.04 -2.69
N PRO A 338 -14.34 10.14 -2.98
CA PRO A 338 -15.43 10.63 -2.11
C PRO A 338 -16.56 9.60 -1.94
N ASN A 339 -16.68 8.64 -2.85
CA ASN A 339 -17.62 7.54 -2.81
C ASN A 339 -17.00 6.22 -2.32
N ALA A 340 -15.77 6.25 -1.79
CA ALA A 340 -15.14 5.08 -1.21
C ALA A 340 -16.06 4.45 -0.16
N THR A 341 -16.15 3.12 -0.15
CA THR A 341 -16.95 2.37 0.84
C THR A 341 -16.08 1.88 2.01
N ILE A 342 -14.77 2.07 1.89
CA ILE A 342 -13.74 1.74 2.85
C ILE A 342 -12.63 2.80 2.77
N VAL A 343 -12.18 3.30 3.92
CA VAL A 343 -11.09 4.28 4.02
C VAL A 343 -10.13 3.82 5.10
N CYS A 344 -8.82 3.78 4.81
CA CYS A 344 -7.82 3.54 5.84
C CYS A 344 -7.64 4.81 6.69
N THR A 345 -7.88 4.69 7.99
CA THR A 345 -7.87 5.82 8.95
C THR A 345 -6.73 5.73 9.96
N GLY A 346 -5.95 4.66 9.91
CA GLY A 346 -4.73 4.55 10.68
C GLY A 346 -3.98 3.25 10.42
N LEU A 347 -2.75 3.23 10.91
CA LEU A 347 -1.87 2.07 10.92
C LEU A 347 -1.80 1.54 12.36
N MET A 348 -2.15 0.29 12.55
CA MET A 348 -1.96 -0.42 13.82
C MET A 348 -0.60 -1.11 13.74
N ILE A 349 0.32 -0.80 14.64
CA ILE A 349 1.64 -1.42 14.74
C ILE A 349 1.73 -2.18 16.05
N ARG A 350 2.24 -3.41 15.99
CA ARG A 350 2.61 -4.22 17.15
C ARG A 350 4.10 -4.50 17.08
N VAL A 351 4.82 -4.20 18.16
CA VAL A 351 6.25 -4.46 18.31
C VAL A 351 6.44 -5.38 19.51
N THR A 352 7.28 -6.41 19.37
CA THR A 352 7.52 -7.39 20.42
C THR A 352 9.00 -7.74 20.58
N ASP A 353 9.39 -8.16 21.79
CA ASP A 353 10.76 -8.58 22.13
C ASP A 353 11.11 -10.02 21.67
N ASN A 354 10.11 -10.80 21.30
CA ASN A 354 10.20 -12.14 20.72
C ASN A 354 9.10 -12.33 19.66
N HIS A 355 9.05 -13.48 19.00
CA HIS A 355 8.08 -13.68 17.93
C HIS A 355 6.64 -13.56 18.45
N PRO A 356 5.73 -12.80 17.80
CA PRO A 356 4.38 -12.54 18.30
C PRO A 356 3.49 -13.78 18.40
N GLY A 357 3.88 -14.90 17.76
CA GLY A 357 3.24 -16.21 17.96
C GLY A 357 3.39 -16.79 19.36
N LEU A 358 4.26 -16.22 20.20
CA LEU A 358 4.41 -16.58 21.61
C LEU A 358 3.48 -15.78 22.54
N LEU A 359 2.78 -14.77 22.03
CA LEU A 359 1.81 -13.99 22.81
C LEU A 359 0.62 -14.86 23.24
N PRO A 360 -0.01 -14.60 24.41
CA PRO A 360 -1.19 -15.34 24.86
C PRO A 360 -2.38 -15.29 23.88
N GLU A 361 -2.61 -14.18 23.20
CA GLU A 361 -3.70 -14.05 22.23
C GLU A 361 -3.40 -14.70 20.86
N SER A 362 -2.15 -15.06 20.61
CA SER A 362 -1.71 -15.73 19.37
C SER A 362 -1.72 -17.27 19.48
N GLN A 363 -2.12 -17.83 20.62
CA GLN A 363 -2.03 -19.28 20.87
C GLN A 363 -2.89 -20.13 19.94
N TRP A 364 -3.94 -19.55 19.35
CA TRP A 364 -4.77 -20.25 18.38
C TRP A 364 -4.04 -20.47 17.03
N TRP A 365 -2.94 -19.75 16.73
CA TRP A 365 -2.18 -19.89 15.49
C TRP A 365 -1.69 -21.32 15.25
N TYR A 366 -1.36 -22.04 16.33
CA TYR A 366 -0.88 -23.43 16.28
C TYR A 366 -1.98 -24.45 15.93
N SER A 367 -3.24 -24.03 15.88
CA SER A 367 -4.39 -24.91 15.62
C SER A 367 -5.06 -24.67 14.27
N GLY A 368 -4.64 -23.63 13.54
CA GLY A 368 -5.15 -23.37 12.19
C GLY A 368 -4.74 -24.46 11.23
N HIS A 369 -5.55 -24.71 10.20
CA HIS A 369 -5.19 -25.53 9.04
C HIS A 369 -4.13 -24.81 8.21
N ILE A 370 -2.96 -24.70 8.79
CA ILE A 370 -1.73 -24.23 8.20
C ILE A 370 -0.95 -25.50 7.87
N CYS A 371 -1.28 -26.12 6.74
CA CYS A 371 -0.51 -27.18 6.07
C CYS A 371 0.23 -28.17 6.99
N ASN A 372 -0.40 -29.31 7.32
CA ASN A 372 0.18 -30.48 7.99
C ASN A 372 1.72 -30.47 8.21
N ASN A 373 2.13 -29.97 9.38
CA ASN A 373 3.33 -30.31 10.17
C ASN A 373 4.76 -30.29 9.56
N LYS A 374 5.01 -29.84 8.31
CA LYS A 374 6.39 -29.82 7.77
C LYS A 374 6.83 -28.48 7.17
N ALA A 375 6.67 -27.42 7.95
CA ALA A 375 6.86 -26.01 7.56
C ALA A 375 5.66 -25.46 6.81
N CYS A 376 5.09 -24.38 7.34
CA CYS A 376 4.20 -23.57 6.56
C CYS A 376 5.02 -22.77 5.55
N CYS A 377 5.38 -23.43 4.46
CA CYS A 377 6.23 -22.87 3.41
C CYS A 377 5.72 -21.52 2.85
N CYS A 378 4.42 -21.22 3.00
CA CYS A 378 3.84 -19.96 2.53
C CYS A 378 3.86 -18.81 3.56
N LEU A 379 4.18 -19.07 4.83
CA LEU A 379 4.20 -18.03 5.88
C LEU A 379 5.61 -17.63 6.32
N GLY A 380 6.64 -18.41 5.98
CA GLY A 380 8.02 -18.11 6.38
C GLY A 380 8.27 -18.23 7.89
N ILE A 381 7.42 -18.99 8.60
CA ILE A 381 7.50 -19.17 10.06
C ILE A 381 7.65 -20.65 10.39
N ASP A 382 8.62 -20.98 11.24
CA ASP A 382 8.77 -22.32 11.83
C ASP A 382 7.90 -22.44 13.09
N LEU A 383 6.69 -22.97 12.92
CA LEU A 383 5.78 -23.22 14.05
C LEU A 383 6.33 -24.25 15.05
N SER A 384 7.18 -25.18 14.61
CA SER A 384 7.76 -26.19 15.52
C SER A 384 8.78 -25.54 16.45
N GLU A 385 9.62 -24.65 15.90
CA GLU A 385 10.56 -23.86 16.69
C GLU A 385 9.81 -22.98 17.70
N LEU A 386 8.75 -22.29 17.28
CA LEU A 386 7.95 -21.47 18.19
C LEU A 386 7.27 -22.30 19.29
N MET A 387 6.75 -23.49 18.96
CA MET A 387 6.22 -24.41 19.96
C MET A 387 7.30 -24.87 20.95
N GLN A 388 8.51 -25.14 20.48
CA GLN A 388 9.64 -25.49 21.34
C GLN A 388 10.01 -24.32 22.27
N GLN A 389 10.12 -23.09 21.74
CA GLN A 389 10.39 -21.90 22.54
C GLN A 389 9.30 -21.71 23.61
N ARG A 390 8.03 -21.88 23.26
CA ARG A 390 6.92 -21.84 24.21
C ARG A 390 7.05 -22.90 25.30
N ASN A 391 7.34 -24.15 24.93
CA ASN A 391 7.51 -25.26 25.88
C ASN A 391 8.70 -25.02 26.83
N ASN A 392 9.72 -24.28 26.38
CA ASN A 392 10.85 -23.84 27.18
C ASN A 392 10.54 -22.61 28.07
N GLY A 393 9.30 -22.12 28.06
CA GLY A 393 8.88 -20.98 28.87
C GLY A 393 9.33 -19.62 28.34
N VAL A 394 9.73 -19.53 27.06
CA VAL A 394 10.04 -18.24 26.43
C VAL A 394 8.77 -17.39 26.40
N LYS A 395 8.86 -16.19 26.98
CA LYS A 395 7.78 -15.22 26.98
C LYS A 395 7.99 -14.20 25.87
N CYS A 396 6.89 -13.60 25.43
CA CYS A 396 6.88 -12.50 24.48
C CYS A 396 6.10 -11.34 25.10
N ASN A 397 6.69 -10.15 25.05
CA ASN A 397 6.12 -8.93 25.60
C ASN A 397 5.96 -7.90 24.48
N PHE A 398 4.93 -7.07 24.61
CA PHE A 398 4.79 -5.88 23.78
C PHE A 398 5.86 -4.85 24.17
N ILE A 399 6.34 -4.12 23.17
CA ILE A 399 7.27 -3.01 23.33
C ILE A 399 6.56 -1.72 22.93
N TYR A 400 6.42 -0.82 23.88
CA TYR A 400 5.83 0.49 23.69
C TYR A 400 6.93 1.53 23.77
N GLU A 401 7.17 2.23 22.66
CA GLU A 401 8.07 3.39 22.58
C GLU A 401 7.33 4.70 22.49
#